data_AF-A0A2G6E5Z1-F1
#
_entry.id   AF-A0A2G6E5Z1-F1
#
_cell.length_a   1.000
_cell.length_b   1.000
_cell.length_c   1.000
_cell.angle_alpha   90.00
_cell.angle_beta   90.00
_cell.angle_gamma   90.00
#
_symmetry.space_group_name_H-M   'P 1'
#
loop_
_entity.id
_entity.type
_entity.pdbx_description
1 polymer ?
#
loop_
_entity_poly.entity_id
_entity_poly.type
_entity_poly.pdbx_seq_one_letter_code
_entity_poly.pdbx_strand_id
1 'polypeptide(L)'
;MNATDKDISTLFRALSFAAEKHRRNAGGDHIEHAESLSFEARQVKIADNISNSLDISRDPPSDWSLPRQRDDLNWGQELVDRIRGSNATLEQHFDHVLQHARERLGDEDRYA
;
A
#
# COMPACT_ATOMS: atom_id res chain seq x y z
N MET A 1 8.74 -10.72 -20.45
CA MET A 1 7.90 -10.82 -19.23
C MET A 1 7.01 -12.04 -19.38
N ASN A 2 7.15 -13.00 -18.47
CA ASN A 2 6.49 -14.30 -18.51
C ASN A 2 5.03 -14.16 -18.04
N ALA A 3 4.10 -14.85 -18.71
CA ALA A 3 2.66 -14.85 -18.42
C ALA A 3 2.31 -15.18 -16.96
N THR A 4 3.20 -15.82 -16.20
CA THR A 4 3.00 -16.18 -14.79
C THR A 4 3.09 -14.98 -13.82
N ASP A 5 3.91 -13.95 -14.11
CA ASP A 5 3.99 -12.74 -13.26
C ASP A 5 2.70 -11.92 -13.35
N LYS A 6 2.11 -11.87 -14.54
CA LYS A 6 0.89 -11.11 -14.80
C LYS A 6 -0.32 -11.70 -14.06
N ASP A 7 -0.32 -13.02 -13.84
CA ASP A 7 -1.38 -13.75 -13.15
C ASP A 7 -1.32 -13.55 -11.62
N ILE A 8 -0.11 -13.51 -11.05
CA ILE A 8 0.06 -13.23 -9.62
C ILE A 8 -0.32 -11.79 -9.31
N SER A 9 0.15 -10.80 -10.08
CA SER A 9 -0.27 -9.40 -9.91
C SER A 9 -1.77 -9.21 -10.14
N THR A 10 -2.41 -10.00 -11.01
CA THR A 10 -3.86 -9.96 -11.21
C THR A 10 -4.63 -10.58 -10.05
N LEU A 11 -4.15 -11.70 -9.49
CA LEU A 11 -4.72 -12.32 -8.29
C LEU A 11 -4.52 -11.44 -7.04
N PHE A 12 -3.39 -10.74 -6.95
CA PHE A 12 -3.08 -9.80 -5.88
C PHE A 12 -3.91 -8.52 -6.00
N ARG A 13 -4.12 -8.02 -7.22
CA ARG A 13 -5.09 -6.94 -7.51
C ARG A 13 -6.52 -7.38 -7.26
N ALA A 14 -6.88 -8.64 -7.50
CA ALA A 14 -8.20 -9.18 -7.16
C ALA A 14 -8.39 -9.37 -5.64
N LEU A 15 -7.33 -9.66 -4.90
CA LEU A 15 -7.33 -9.69 -3.44
C LEU A 15 -7.45 -8.27 -2.86
N SER A 16 -6.77 -7.30 -3.48
CA SER A 16 -6.93 -5.87 -3.18
C SER A 16 -8.32 -5.36 -3.59
N PHE A 17 -8.91 -5.90 -4.67
CA PHE A 17 -10.29 -5.65 -5.08
C PHE A 17 -11.31 -6.38 -4.17
N ALA A 18 -10.93 -7.47 -3.51
CA ALA A 18 -11.72 -8.09 -2.46
C ALA A 18 -11.69 -7.23 -1.18
N ALA A 19 -10.56 -6.59 -0.86
CA ALA A 19 -10.50 -5.51 0.12
C ALA A 19 -11.37 -4.30 -0.32
N GLU A 20 -11.48 -4.03 -1.62
CA GLU A 20 -12.37 -3.02 -2.24
C GLU A 20 -13.87 -3.41 -2.16
N LYS A 21 -14.21 -4.71 -2.19
CA LYS A 21 -15.58 -5.21 -1.95
C LYS A 21 -15.95 -5.21 -0.47
N HIS A 22 -14.96 -5.37 0.42
CA HIS A 22 -15.13 -5.14 1.86
C HIS A 22 -15.35 -3.65 2.19
N ARG A 23 -14.91 -2.71 1.34
CA ARG A 23 -15.16 -1.26 1.50
C ARG A 23 -16.64 -0.85 1.48
N ARG A 24 -17.54 -1.62 0.87
CA ARG A 24 -18.97 -1.26 0.76
C ARG A 24 -19.90 -1.98 1.73
N ASN A 25 -19.44 -3.04 2.41
CA ASN A 25 -20.29 -3.85 3.30
C ASN A 25 -19.77 -3.96 4.74
N ALA A 26 -18.56 -3.49 5.06
CA ALA A 26 -18.07 -3.45 6.44
C ALA A 26 -18.15 -2.01 6.96
N GLY A 27 -19.05 -1.77 7.91
CA GLY A 27 -18.95 -0.59 8.77
C GLY A 27 -17.63 -0.65 9.55
N GLY A 28 -16.96 0.49 9.70
CA GLY A 28 -16.07 0.84 10.82
C GLY A 28 -14.73 0.10 11.03
N ASP A 29 -14.63 -1.22 10.85
CA ASP A 29 -13.84 -2.02 11.80
C ASP A 29 -12.37 -2.35 11.44
N HIS A 30 -11.83 -1.88 10.32
CA HIS A 30 -10.47 -2.30 9.91
C HIS A 30 -9.34 -1.40 10.39
N ILE A 31 -9.65 -0.17 10.80
CA ILE A 31 -8.69 0.70 11.49
C ILE A 31 -8.51 0.26 12.95
N GLU A 32 -9.56 -0.27 13.59
CA GLU A 32 -9.56 -0.62 15.01
C GLU A 32 -8.80 -1.92 15.33
N HIS A 33 -8.60 -2.81 14.34
CA HIS A 33 -7.89 -4.09 14.55
C HIS A 33 -6.41 -4.10 14.16
N ALA A 34 -5.88 -3.01 13.62
CA ALA A 34 -4.47 -2.95 13.19
C ALA A 34 -3.48 -3.15 14.37
N GLU A 35 -3.82 -2.62 15.56
CA GLU A 35 -3.03 -2.79 16.78
C GLU A 35 -3.09 -4.22 17.35
N SER A 36 -4.12 -5.00 16.97
CA SER A 36 -4.31 -6.38 17.42
C SER A 36 -3.52 -7.41 16.61
N LEU A 37 -2.83 -6.98 15.55
CA LEU A 37 -2.06 -7.86 14.68
C LEU A 37 -0.84 -8.44 15.41
N SER A 38 -0.57 -9.73 15.17
CA SER A 38 0.67 -10.35 15.65
C SER A 38 1.89 -9.65 15.06
N PHE A 39 3.04 -9.84 15.70
CA PHE A 39 4.31 -9.28 15.24
C PHE A 39 4.66 -9.72 13.80
N GLU A 40 4.40 -10.99 13.46
CA GLU A 40 4.60 -11.55 12.13
C GLU A 40 3.60 -10.99 11.11
N ALA A 41 2.33 -10.85 11.51
CA ALA A 41 1.29 -10.31 10.63
C ALA A 41 1.55 -8.84 10.26
N ARG A 42 2.08 -8.04 11.19
CA ARG A 42 2.49 -6.66 10.92
C ARG A 42 3.60 -6.58 9.88
N GLN A 43 4.62 -7.43 9.97
CA GLN A 43 5.70 -7.48 8.99
C GLN A 43 5.22 -7.86 7.59
N VAL A 44 4.35 -8.85 7.48
CA VAL A 44 3.74 -9.24 6.19
C VAL A 44 2.95 -8.07 5.61
N LYS A 45 2.21 -7.34 6.44
CA LYS A 45 1.43 -6.18 5.98
C LYS A 45 2.31 -5.02 5.53
N ILE A 46 3.43 -4.77 6.19
CA ILE A 46 4.40 -3.75 5.74
C ILE A 46 5.02 -4.17 4.39
N ALA A 47 5.42 -5.44 4.24
CA ALA A 47 5.97 -5.96 2.99
C ALA A 47 4.98 -5.90 1.81
N ASP A 48 3.71 -6.22 2.07
CA ASP A 48 2.59 -6.05 1.13
C ASP A 48 2.48 -4.60 0.66
N ASN A 49 2.51 -3.65 1.60
CA ASN A 49 2.39 -2.23 1.28
C ASN A 49 3.58 -1.66 0.50
N ILE A 50 4.80 -2.17 0.75
CA ILE A 50 5.98 -1.88 -0.07
C ILE A 50 5.73 -2.30 -1.52
N SER A 51 5.24 -3.53 -1.72
CA SER A 51 4.95 -4.05 -3.07
C SER A 51 3.90 -3.20 -3.77
N ASN A 52 2.81 -2.86 -3.08
CA ASN A 52 1.72 -2.04 -3.64
C ASN A 52 2.21 -0.63 -4.01
N SER A 53 3.02 0.00 -3.16
CA SER A 53 3.60 1.33 -3.43
C SER A 53 4.55 1.33 -4.64
N LEU A 54 5.33 0.26 -4.82
CA LEU A 54 6.17 0.09 -6.01
C LEU A 54 5.33 -0.08 -7.28
N ASP A 55 4.26 -0.86 -7.21
CA ASP A 55 3.36 -1.08 -8.34
C ASP A 55 2.68 0.22 -8.79
N ILE A 56 2.17 1.03 -7.86
CA ILE A 56 1.57 2.33 -8.16
C ILE A 56 2.58 3.27 -8.82
N SER A 57 3.83 3.24 -8.37
CA SER A 57 4.89 4.11 -8.90
C SER A 57 5.42 3.68 -10.27
N ARG A 58 5.38 2.37 -10.59
CA ARG A 58 6.01 1.79 -11.78
C ARG A 58 5.01 1.44 -12.88
N ASP A 59 3.89 0.85 -12.50
CA ASP A 59 2.85 0.33 -13.41
C ASP A 59 1.45 0.54 -12.81
N PRO A 60 1.04 1.80 -12.61
CA PRO A 60 -0.27 2.09 -12.05
C PRO A 60 -1.37 1.56 -12.99
N PRO A 61 -2.54 1.16 -12.44
CA PRO A 61 -3.68 0.81 -13.27
C PRO A 61 -4.00 1.93 -14.27
N SER A 62 -4.28 1.58 -15.53
CA SER A 62 -4.43 2.56 -16.61
C SER A 62 -5.62 3.51 -16.44
N ASP A 63 -6.57 3.15 -15.56
CA ASP A 63 -7.74 3.93 -15.19
C ASP A 63 -7.53 4.81 -13.94
N TRP A 64 -6.36 4.73 -13.29
CA TRP A 64 -6.07 5.51 -12.09
C TRP A 64 -5.56 6.90 -12.42
N SER A 65 -6.33 7.91 -12.03
CA SER A 65 -5.89 9.30 -12.06
C SER A 65 -4.75 9.55 -11.06
N LEU A 66 -3.93 10.58 -11.28
CA LEU A 66 -2.87 10.97 -10.33
C LEU A 66 -3.40 11.19 -8.90
N PRO A 67 -4.54 11.89 -8.67
CA PRO A 67 -5.12 11.99 -7.33
C PRO A 67 -5.42 10.63 -6.71
N ARG A 68 -5.99 9.68 -7.48
CA ARG A 68 -6.27 8.33 -6.97
C ARG A 68 -5.00 7.57 -6.58
N GLN A 69 -3.93 7.71 -7.35
CA GLN A 69 -2.64 7.09 -7.02
C GLN A 69 -2.06 7.66 -5.72
N ARG A 70 -2.19 8.97 -5.50
CA ARG A 70 -1.75 9.65 -4.27
C ARG A 70 -2.59 9.25 -3.06
N ASP A 71 -3.91 9.18 -3.21
CA ASP A 71 -4.81 8.72 -2.15
C ASP A 71 -4.46 7.30 -1.68
N ASP A 72 -4.09 6.43 -2.61
CA ASP A 72 -3.70 5.05 -2.29
C ASP A 72 -2.36 5.00 -1.54
N LEU A 73 -1.37 5.80 -1.94
CA LEU A 73 -0.10 5.95 -1.21
C LEU A 73 -0.31 6.54 0.20
N ASN A 74 -1.20 7.52 0.35
CA ASN A 74 -1.53 8.13 1.64
C ASN A 74 -2.21 7.13 2.57
N TRP A 75 -3.16 6.34 2.04
CA TRP A 75 -3.78 5.27 2.80
C TRP A 75 -2.75 4.21 3.22
N GLY A 76 -1.82 3.86 2.32
CA GLY A 76 -0.71 2.98 2.62
C GLY A 76 0.14 3.50 3.80
N GLN A 77 0.45 4.79 3.81
CA GLN A 77 1.16 5.42 4.93
C GLN A 77 0.38 5.32 6.24
N GLU A 78 -0.91 5.70 6.26
CA GLU A 78 -1.74 5.65 7.45
C GLU A 78 -1.82 4.23 8.06
N LEU A 79 -1.84 3.21 7.21
CA LEU A 79 -1.84 1.82 7.65
C LEU A 79 -0.51 1.45 8.31
N VAL A 80 0.63 1.76 7.66
CA VAL A 80 1.96 1.42 8.21
C VAL A 80 2.20 2.14 9.53
N ASP A 81 1.84 3.41 9.62
CA ASP A 81 2.01 4.23 10.82
C ASP A 81 1.30 3.63 12.05
N ARG A 82 0.17 2.93 11.86
CA ARG A 82 -0.56 2.22 12.93
C ARG A 82 0.09 0.91 13.37
N ILE A 83 0.97 0.33 12.57
CA ILE A 83 1.55 -1.01 12.82
C ILE A 83 3.08 -0.99 12.97
N ARG A 84 3.69 0.20 13.08
CA ARG A 84 5.12 0.37 13.37
C ARG A 84 5.53 -0.23 14.72
N GLY A 85 6.84 -0.33 14.92
CA GLY A 85 7.43 -0.96 16.11
C GLY A 85 7.46 -2.49 16.00
N SER A 86 7.42 -3.02 14.78
CA SER A 86 7.57 -4.45 14.52
C SER A 86 8.92 -4.76 13.86
N ASN A 87 9.28 -4.08 12.78
CA ASN A 87 10.55 -4.35 12.10
C ASN A 87 11.10 -3.06 11.50
N ALA A 88 12.04 -2.44 12.21
CA ALA A 88 12.63 -1.16 11.83
C ALA A 88 13.23 -1.17 10.41
N THR A 89 13.80 -2.29 9.97
CA THR A 89 14.37 -2.40 8.61
C THR A 89 13.28 -2.37 7.53
N LEU A 90 12.17 -3.09 7.74
CA LEU A 90 11.02 -3.05 6.82
C LEU A 90 10.34 -1.69 6.81
N GLU A 91 10.19 -1.08 7.99
CA GLU A 91 9.61 0.26 8.15
C GLU A 91 10.43 1.32 7.42
N GLN A 92 11.76 1.32 7.58
CA GLN A 92 12.66 2.21 6.85
C GLN A 92 12.61 1.97 5.34
N HIS A 93 12.54 0.70 4.92
CA HIS A 93 12.43 0.38 3.49
C HIS A 93 11.10 0.88 2.90
N PHE A 94 9.99 0.75 3.64
CA PHE A 94 8.71 1.34 3.27
C PHE A 94 8.81 2.85 3.11
N ASP A 95 9.42 3.55 4.07
CA ASP A 95 9.57 5.02 4.02
C ASP A 95 10.35 5.47 2.78
N HIS A 96 11.41 4.76 2.42
CA HIS A 96 12.19 5.02 1.20
C HIS A 96 11.36 4.79 -0.08
N VAL A 97 10.59 3.71 -0.12
CA VAL A 97 9.74 3.38 -1.28
C VAL A 97 8.62 4.39 -1.44
N LEU A 98 7.96 4.79 -0.35
CA LEU A 98 6.90 5.78 -0.35
C LEU A 98 7.41 7.15 -0.84
N GLN A 99 8.58 7.57 -0.36
CA GLN A 99 9.23 8.81 -0.81
C GLN A 99 9.51 8.78 -2.32
N HIS A 100 10.15 7.72 -2.80
CA HIS A 100 10.43 7.55 -4.22
C HIS A 100 9.14 7.48 -5.07
N ALA A 101 8.07 6.89 -4.54
CA ALA A 101 6.78 6.84 -5.21
C ALA A 101 6.17 8.25 -5.36
N ARG A 102 6.20 9.06 -4.30
CA ARG A 102 5.71 10.46 -4.31
C ARG A 102 6.47 11.35 -5.26
N GLU A 103 7.80 11.27 -5.26
CA GLU A 103 8.67 12.00 -6.20
C GLU A 103 8.29 11.71 -7.66
N ARG A 104 8.02 10.44 -7.97
CA ARG A 104 7.61 10.02 -9.32
C ARG A 104 6.23 10.50 -9.73
N LEU A 105 5.31 10.65 -8.78
CA LEU A 105 3.97 11.19 -9.02
C LEU A 105 3.93 12.72 -9.02
N GLY A 106 5.08 13.39 -8.86
CA GLY A 106 5.16 14.85 -8.77
C GLY A 106 4.47 15.41 -7.53
N ASP A 107 4.37 14.61 -6.46
CA ASP A 107 4.18 15.13 -5.10
C ASP A 107 5.55 15.61 -4.60
N GLU A 108 6.04 16.71 -5.17
CA GLU A 108 6.85 17.60 -4.37
C GLU A 108 5.88 18.27 -3.40
N ASP A 109 5.99 17.99 -2.11
CA ASP A 109 5.39 18.81 -1.07
C ASP A 109 5.80 20.27 -1.32
N ARG A 110 4.97 21.01 -2.04
CA ARG A 110 5.12 22.45 -2.30
C ARG A 110 4.62 23.31 -1.14
N TYR A 111 4.58 22.75 0.07
CA TYR A 111 4.38 23.50 1.29
C TYR A 111 5.44 23.08 2.32
N ALA A 112 6.59 23.74 2.19
CA ALA A 112 7.45 24.08 3.32
C ALA A 112 6.77 25.13 4.21
#